data_AF-A0A553PKB4-F1
#
_entry.id   AF-A0A553PKB4-F1
#
_cell.length_a   1.000
_cell.length_b   1.000
_cell.length_c   1.000
_cell.angle_alpha   90.00
_cell.angle_beta   90.00
_cell.angle_gamma   90.00
#
_symmetry.space_group_name_H-M   'P 1'
#
loop_
_entity.id
_entity.type
_entity.pdbx_description
1 polymer ?
#
loop_
_entity_poly.entity_id
_entity_poly.type
_entity_poly.pdbx_seq_one_letter_code
_entity_poly.pdbx_strand_id
1 'polypeptide(L)'
;MRIVLLLILGFVLLIQQTLTCNRPRPLQRPAVNLDRPCSLLIVIDKKFIDHFQRNITHITKVIKDLETQANNIFTRDIFVEEFEGVYFRVEEIRFSLNFNSECDQDITCLLEAFSFEDFSQFCLAHMLTYQEFLYDAQGISYVKALCSTKQRNFGITSLFNNGKESPYEQYATAFVHELGHNFGANHDDEVNCNTNYIMNSKYTKTNRNFFSDCSKQSIKAHMTECFKVKSPIKLNQSAFCGNESGNVEGFKQCDCGPEDSVCADRCCYPPKLNPNSTNMLAAPCGWIKKKDCHNLSNVNVFFVFLIISLLLALIVLVIRWHEKEHYLRNISSFYVLFLPRKQDSCFGENAPLSVNNGTDKL
;
A
#
# COMPACT_ATOMS: atom_id res chain seq x y z
N MET A 1 -20.98 -34.27 -34.95
CA MET A 1 -19.80 -34.42 -34.05
C MET A 1 -18.68 -33.42 -34.32
N ARG A 2 -17.93 -33.46 -35.44
CA ARG A 2 -16.70 -32.64 -35.63
C ARG A 2 -16.89 -31.13 -35.38
N ILE A 3 -17.99 -30.52 -35.83
CA ILE A 3 -18.28 -29.09 -35.62
C ILE A 3 -18.48 -28.76 -34.13
N VAL A 4 -19.16 -29.62 -33.37
CA VAL A 4 -19.37 -29.44 -31.91
C VAL A 4 -18.04 -29.52 -31.17
N LEU A 5 -17.15 -30.44 -31.57
CA LEU A 5 -15.81 -30.56 -30.99
C LEU A 5 -14.97 -29.30 -31.25
N LEU A 6 -15.05 -28.73 -32.46
CA LEU A 6 -14.37 -27.48 -32.83
C LEU A 6 -14.91 -26.26 -32.08
N LEU A 7 -16.23 -26.18 -31.86
CA LEU A 7 -16.84 -25.12 -31.05
C LEU A 7 -16.44 -25.22 -29.57
N ILE A 8 -16.38 -26.43 -29.00
CA ILE A 8 -15.89 -26.64 -27.63
C ILE A 8 -14.40 -26.29 -27.53
N LEU A 9 -13.55 -26.70 -28.48
CA LEU A 9 -12.15 -26.31 -28.55
C LEU A 9 -11.97 -24.79 -28.67
N GLY A 10 -12.76 -24.12 -29.51
CA GLY A 10 -12.76 -22.66 -29.65
C GLY A 10 -13.17 -21.95 -28.36
N PHE A 11 -14.19 -22.45 -27.65
CA PHE A 11 -14.64 -21.90 -26.37
C PHE A 11 -13.62 -22.13 -25.25
N VAL A 12 -12.95 -23.30 -25.22
CA VAL A 12 -11.85 -23.58 -24.29
C VAL A 12 -10.64 -22.68 -24.55
N LEU A 13 -10.30 -22.38 -25.82
CA LEU A 13 -9.24 -21.42 -26.18
C LEU A 13 -9.59 -19.98 -25.78
N LEU A 14 -10.86 -19.56 -25.94
CA LEU A 14 -11.36 -18.26 -25.45
C LEU A 14 -11.36 -18.16 -23.91
N ILE A 15 -11.66 -19.25 -23.22
CA ILE A 15 -11.54 -19.32 -21.74
C ILE A 15 -10.06 -19.30 -21.32
N GLN A 16 -9.16 -19.97 -22.05
CA GLN A 16 -7.72 -19.87 -21.79
C GLN A 16 -7.21 -18.43 -21.98
N GLN A 17 -7.67 -17.70 -23.01
CA GLN A 17 -7.29 -16.29 -23.20
C GLN A 17 -7.83 -15.34 -22.12
N THR A 18 -8.94 -15.68 -21.45
CA THR A 18 -9.49 -14.89 -20.33
C THR A 18 -9.00 -15.34 -18.95
N LEU A 19 -8.42 -16.54 -18.82
CA LEU A 19 -7.81 -17.06 -17.59
C LEU A 19 -6.27 -17.03 -17.58
N THR A 20 -5.61 -16.73 -18.70
CA THR A 20 -4.20 -16.32 -18.67
C THR A 20 -4.09 -14.91 -18.10
N CYS A 21 -4.08 -14.83 -16.77
CA CYS A 21 -3.44 -13.72 -16.08
C CYS A 21 -1.97 -13.70 -16.54
N ASN A 22 -1.66 -12.82 -17.50
CA ASN A 22 -0.29 -12.51 -17.85
C ASN A 22 0.37 -11.95 -16.59
N ARG A 23 1.08 -12.82 -15.84
CA ARG A 23 2.04 -12.34 -14.85
C ARG A 23 2.91 -11.33 -15.58
N PRO A 24 3.01 -10.07 -15.11
CA PRO A 24 4.02 -9.18 -15.64
C PRO A 24 5.36 -9.91 -15.53
N ARG A 25 6.21 -9.82 -16.56
CA ARG A 25 7.59 -10.26 -16.43
C ARG A 25 8.15 -9.64 -15.15
N PRO A 26 9.00 -10.32 -14.38
CA PRO A 26 9.74 -9.62 -13.34
C PRO A 26 10.43 -8.44 -14.03
N LEU A 27 10.00 -7.23 -13.68
CA LEU A 27 10.74 -6.03 -14.03
C LEU A 27 12.19 -6.32 -13.65
N GLN A 28 13.13 -6.04 -14.54
CA GLN A 28 14.54 -5.97 -14.14
C GLN A 28 14.56 -5.15 -12.86
N ARG A 29 15.14 -5.71 -11.79
CA ARG A 29 15.13 -5.07 -10.47
C ARG A 29 15.48 -3.60 -10.70
N PRO A 30 14.59 -2.64 -10.35
CA PRO A 30 14.98 -1.25 -10.34
C PRO A 30 16.31 -1.15 -9.59
N ALA A 31 17.20 -0.24 -10.02
CA ALA A 31 18.34 0.13 -9.19
C ALA A 31 17.81 0.33 -7.77
N VAL A 32 18.36 -0.42 -6.79
CA VAL A 32 17.72 -0.57 -5.49
C VAL A 32 17.45 0.81 -4.94
N ASN A 33 16.19 1.21 -4.92
CA ASN A 33 15.81 2.48 -4.35
C ASN A 33 16.04 2.29 -2.85
N LEU A 34 17.16 2.83 -2.36
CA LEU A 34 17.59 2.77 -0.97
C LEU A 34 16.74 3.75 -0.16
N ASP A 35 15.42 3.58 -0.22
CA ASP A 35 14.43 4.35 0.55
C ASP A 35 14.54 3.92 2.01
N ARG A 36 15.32 4.68 2.79
CA ARG A 36 15.72 4.30 4.15
C ARG A 36 15.27 5.38 5.17
N PRO A 37 13.96 5.48 5.47
CA PRO A 37 13.41 6.51 6.35
C PRO A 37 13.81 6.33 7.82
N CYS A 38 14.46 7.33 8.41
CA CYS A 38 14.46 7.55 9.84
C CYS A 38 13.11 8.17 10.23
N SER A 39 12.17 7.33 10.68
CA SER A 39 10.83 7.76 11.10
C SER A 39 10.89 8.64 12.34
N LEU A 40 10.44 9.88 12.20
CA LEU A 40 10.32 10.87 13.27
C LEU A 40 8.91 10.83 13.86
N LEU A 41 8.83 10.74 15.19
CA LEU A 41 7.67 11.19 15.95
C LEU A 41 7.89 12.66 16.31
N ILE A 42 6.97 13.54 15.96
CA ILE A 42 7.00 14.93 16.42
C ILE A 42 5.93 15.12 17.49
N VAL A 43 6.34 15.47 18.70
CA VAL A 43 5.43 15.76 19.82
C VAL A 43 5.27 17.26 19.95
N ILE A 44 4.03 17.74 19.96
CA ILE A 44 3.71 19.16 20.10
C ILE A 44 3.03 19.36 21.45
N ASP A 45 3.59 20.24 22.28
CA ASP A 45 3.03 20.55 23.60
C ASP A 45 1.86 21.56 23.53
N LYS A 46 1.20 21.75 24.67
CA LYS A 46 0.11 22.72 24.81
C LYS A 46 0.55 24.16 24.50
N LYS A 47 1.75 24.58 24.93
CA LYS A 47 2.24 25.96 24.76
C LYS A 47 2.41 26.31 23.28
N PHE A 48 2.96 25.41 22.47
CA PHE A 48 3.13 25.55 21.02
C PHE A 48 1.79 25.54 20.27
N ILE A 49 0.87 24.64 20.65
CA ILE A 49 -0.49 24.58 20.08
C ILE A 49 -1.25 25.89 20.29
N ASP A 50 -1.20 26.44 21.51
CA ASP A 50 -1.93 27.66 21.86
C ASP A 50 -1.28 28.92 21.25
N HIS A 51 0.07 28.97 21.14
CA HIS A 51 0.78 30.04 20.43
C HIS A 51 0.30 30.17 18.97
N PHE A 52 0.23 29.06 18.23
CA PHE A 52 -0.31 29.05 16.86
C PHE A 52 -1.85 29.09 16.79
N GLN A 53 -2.54 29.48 17.86
CA GLN A 53 -4.00 29.62 17.92
C GLN A 53 -4.74 28.34 17.49
N ARG A 54 -4.14 27.17 17.75
CA ARG A 54 -4.65 25.84 17.36
C ARG A 54 -4.76 25.64 15.84
N ASN A 55 -4.06 26.44 15.05
CA ASN A 55 -4.00 26.31 13.59
C ASN A 55 -3.12 25.11 13.19
N ILE A 56 -3.74 23.93 13.16
CA ILE A 56 -3.09 22.66 12.82
C ILE A 56 -2.39 22.74 11.45
N THR A 57 -3.00 23.39 10.46
CA THR A 57 -2.39 23.58 9.13
C THR A 57 -1.07 24.33 9.20
N HIS A 58 -0.99 25.39 10.01
CA HIS A 58 0.24 26.15 10.21
C HIS A 58 1.29 25.33 10.99
N ILE A 59 0.89 24.66 12.06
CA ILE A 59 1.76 23.77 12.85
C ILE A 59 2.35 22.66 11.96
N THR A 60 1.53 21.97 11.17
CA THR A 60 1.98 20.93 10.23
C THR A 60 2.92 21.48 9.16
N LYS A 61 2.69 22.72 8.69
CA LYS A 61 3.63 23.38 7.78
C LYS A 61 4.99 23.62 8.44
N VAL A 62 5.04 24.20 9.64
CA VAL A 62 6.29 24.42 10.40
C VAL A 62 7.05 23.10 10.58
N ILE A 63 6.35 22.02 10.93
CA ILE A 63 6.95 20.68 11.07
C ILE A 63 7.55 20.17 9.75
N LYS A 64 6.86 20.36 8.62
CA LYS A 64 7.35 19.96 7.30
C LYS A 64 8.51 20.82 6.81
N ASP A 65 8.53 22.10 7.13
CA ASP A 65 9.64 23.00 6.83
C ASP A 65 10.90 22.61 7.67
N LEU A 66 10.72 22.20 8.94
CA LEU A 66 11.80 21.67 9.81
C LEU A 66 12.36 20.32 9.31
N GLU A 67 11.49 19.37 8.95
CA GLU A 67 11.86 18.09 8.33
C GLU A 67 12.65 18.30 7.04
N THR A 68 12.21 19.24 6.21
CA THR A 68 12.90 19.63 4.96
C THR A 68 14.28 20.21 5.26
N GLN A 69 14.40 21.12 6.24
CA GLN A 69 15.69 21.70 6.62
C GLN A 69 16.67 20.66 7.18
N ALA A 70 16.20 19.74 8.04
CA ALA A 70 17.01 18.64 8.54
C ALA A 70 17.51 17.74 7.40
N ASN A 71 16.62 17.37 6.46
CA ASN A 71 16.99 16.61 5.29
C ASN A 71 18.01 17.33 4.40
N ASN A 72 17.80 18.60 4.08
CA ASN A 72 18.74 19.41 3.26
C ASN A 72 20.16 19.49 3.82
N ILE A 73 20.32 19.36 5.14
CA ILE A 73 21.61 19.39 5.82
C ILE A 73 22.21 17.99 5.93
N PHE A 74 21.44 17.03 6.45
CA PHE A 74 21.93 15.68 6.68
C PHE A 74 22.18 14.91 5.37
N THR A 75 21.33 15.02 4.33
CA THR A 75 21.59 14.31 3.05
C THR A 75 22.80 14.84 2.29
N ARG A 76 23.18 16.09 2.54
CA ARG A 76 24.37 16.71 1.93
C ARG A 76 25.67 16.31 2.65
N ASP A 77 25.69 16.30 3.98
CA ASP A 77 26.92 16.16 4.76
C ASP A 77 27.11 14.76 5.40
N ILE A 78 26.00 14.04 5.67
CA ILE A 78 25.97 12.84 6.53
C ILE A 78 25.45 11.60 5.79
N PHE A 79 24.24 11.67 5.20
CA PHE A 79 23.55 10.56 4.52
C PHE A 79 24.06 10.37 3.09
N VAL A 80 25.37 10.23 2.98
CA VAL A 80 26.14 9.98 1.75
C VAL A 80 26.89 8.65 1.89
N GLU A 81 27.45 8.14 0.78
CA GLU A 81 28.28 6.92 0.79
C GLU A 81 27.51 5.71 1.38
N GLU A 82 27.99 5.08 2.44
CA GLU A 82 27.29 3.97 3.13
C GLU A 82 25.92 4.36 3.71
N PHE A 83 25.68 5.65 3.91
CA PHE A 83 24.43 6.23 4.40
C PHE A 83 23.56 6.86 3.29
N GLU A 84 23.85 6.60 2.01
CA GLU A 84 23.02 7.10 0.89
C GLU A 84 21.56 6.61 0.95
N GLY A 85 20.61 7.51 0.66
CA GLY A 85 19.18 7.22 0.69
C GLY A 85 18.56 7.17 2.10
N VAL A 86 19.35 7.42 3.14
CA VAL A 86 18.81 7.75 4.47
C VAL A 86 18.24 9.17 4.44
N TYR A 87 17.09 9.36 5.06
CA TYR A 87 16.44 10.66 5.22
C TYR A 87 15.49 10.62 6.42
N PHE A 88 15.18 11.78 6.99
CA PHE A 88 14.14 11.93 8.00
C PHE A 88 12.76 11.96 7.35
N ARG A 89 11.80 11.26 7.96
CA ARG A 89 10.38 11.36 7.59
C ARG A 89 9.53 11.51 8.83
N VAL A 90 8.71 12.55 8.91
CA VAL A 90 7.69 12.65 9.98
C VAL A 90 6.60 11.62 9.73
N GLU A 91 6.54 10.63 10.62
CA GLU A 91 5.64 9.47 10.57
C GLU A 91 4.38 9.72 11.41
N GLU A 92 4.53 10.36 12.58
CA GLU A 92 3.44 10.73 13.48
C GLU A 92 3.64 12.15 14.03
N ILE A 93 2.55 12.90 14.16
CA ILE A 93 2.49 14.16 14.94
C ILE A 93 1.55 13.91 16.12
N ARG A 94 2.07 13.98 17.34
CA ARG A 94 1.34 13.71 18.59
C ARG A 94 1.15 15.00 19.39
N PHE A 95 -0.10 15.38 19.64
CA PHE A 95 -0.42 16.57 20.43
C PHE A 95 -0.53 16.20 21.92
N SER A 96 0.43 16.61 22.72
CA SER A 96 0.44 16.36 24.17
C SER A 96 -0.10 17.56 24.94
N LEU A 97 -1.43 17.61 25.08
CA LEU A 97 -2.14 18.69 25.79
C LEU A 97 -2.01 18.62 27.32
N ASN A 98 -1.76 17.43 27.84
CA ASN A 98 -1.69 17.13 29.28
C ASN A 98 -0.25 16.80 29.72
N PHE A 99 0.76 17.33 29.02
CA PHE A 99 2.16 17.19 29.43
C PHE A 99 2.40 18.06 30.67
N ASN A 100 1.94 17.56 31.81
CA ASN A 100 1.84 18.28 33.07
C ASN A 100 3.15 18.17 33.85
N SER A 101 4.21 18.68 33.24
CA SER A 101 5.52 18.77 33.87
C SER A 101 5.55 19.98 34.81
N GLU A 102 5.76 19.74 36.10
CA GLU A 102 6.09 20.79 37.10
C GLU A 102 7.42 21.51 36.76
N CYS A 103 8.15 21.00 35.76
CA CYS A 103 9.33 21.52 35.08
C CYS A 103 9.11 22.85 34.32
N ASP A 104 8.46 23.86 34.92
CA ASP A 104 8.39 25.17 34.28
C ASP A 104 9.79 25.80 34.23
N GLN A 105 10.20 26.26 33.05
CA GLN A 105 11.53 26.77 32.71
C GLN A 105 12.75 25.82 32.90
N ASP A 106 12.62 24.67 33.57
CA ASP A 106 13.67 23.65 33.67
C ASP A 106 13.62 22.66 32.49
N ILE A 107 14.56 22.85 31.56
CA ILE A 107 14.69 22.02 30.35
C ILE A 107 15.19 20.59 30.64
N THR A 108 15.94 20.38 31.72
CA THR A 108 16.48 19.05 32.09
C THR A 108 15.39 18.21 32.74
N CYS A 109 14.60 18.81 33.63
CA CYS A 109 13.40 18.21 34.18
C CYS A 109 12.41 17.84 33.05
N LEU A 110 12.24 18.71 32.04
CA LEU A 110 11.38 18.42 30.89
C LEU A 110 11.93 17.25 30.02
N LEU A 111 13.24 17.17 29.79
CA LEU A 111 13.88 16.05 29.10
C LEU A 111 13.70 14.72 29.86
N GLU A 112 13.80 14.74 31.19
CA GLU A 112 13.56 13.56 32.03
C GLU A 112 12.08 13.16 32.01
N ALA A 113 11.14 14.11 32.12
CA ALA A 113 9.72 13.85 31.98
C ALA A 113 9.37 13.23 30.60
N PHE A 114 10.01 13.71 29.54
CA PHE A 114 9.81 13.19 28.18
C PHE A 114 10.40 11.78 27.99
N SER A 115 11.29 11.33 28.87
CA SER A 115 11.88 9.98 28.83
C SER A 115 10.92 8.84 29.21
N PHE A 116 9.75 9.16 29.80
CA PHE A 116 8.75 8.17 30.20
C PHE A 116 7.75 7.81 29.09
N GLU A 117 7.75 8.54 27.98
CA GLU A 117 6.92 8.26 26.80
C GLU A 117 7.52 7.12 25.95
N ASP A 118 6.66 6.30 25.32
CA ASP A 118 7.13 5.21 24.44
C ASP A 118 7.42 5.72 23.02
N PHE A 119 8.71 5.72 22.68
CA PHE A 119 9.24 6.04 21.35
C PHE A 119 9.83 4.83 20.63
N SER A 120 9.70 3.61 21.18
CA SER A 120 10.27 2.38 20.62
C SER A 120 9.79 2.08 19.20
N GLN A 121 8.66 2.68 18.79
CA GLN A 121 8.10 2.58 17.45
C GLN A 121 8.83 3.41 16.38
N PHE A 122 9.62 4.42 16.76
CA PHE A 122 10.23 5.40 15.84
C PHE A 122 11.76 5.26 15.76
N CYS A 123 12.37 5.91 14.76
CA CYS A 123 13.82 6.11 14.70
C CYS A 123 14.27 7.14 15.75
N LEU A 124 13.52 8.24 15.87
CA LEU A 124 13.77 9.34 16.80
C LEU A 124 12.44 10.04 17.13
N ALA A 125 12.30 10.59 18.34
CA ALA A 125 11.17 11.44 18.73
C ALA A 125 11.64 12.87 19.05
N HIS A 126 10.85 13.89 18.77
CA HIS A 126 11.26 15.27 19.05
C HIS A 126 10.10 16.12 19.54
N MET A 127 10.27 16.77 20.70
CA MET A 127 9.26 17.71 21.22
C MET A 127 9.53 19.12 20.69
N LEU A 128 8.47 19.76 20.17
CA LEU A 128 8.45 21.18 19.84
C LEU A 128 7.57 21.91 20.87
N THR A 129 8.11 22.96 21.49
CA THR A 129 7.44 23.74 22.55
C THR A 129 7.57 25.24 22.31
N TYR A 130 6.75 26.03 23.01
CA TYR A 130 6.88 27.49 23.13
C TYR A 130 7.26 27.89 24.57
N GLN A 131 7.85 26.97 25.34
CA GLN A 131 8.35 27.22 26.69
C GLN A 131 9.66 28.03 26.67
N GLU A 132 9.73 29.09 27.46
CA GLU A 132 11.02 29.70 27.82
C GLU A 132 11.76 28.79 28.79
N PHE A 133 13.08 28.63 28.61
CA PHE A 133 13.94 27.87 29.51
C PHE A 133 14.99 28.76 30.16
N LEU A 134 15.46 28.37 31.35
CA LEU A 134 16.56 29.05 32.04
C LEU A 134 17.88 28.94 31.24
N TYR A 135 18.79 29.87 31.51
CA TYR A 135 20.15 29.92 30.93
C TYR A 135 20.20 30.07 29.39
N ASP A 136 19.18 30.69 28.80
CA ASP A 136 19.03 30.90 27.34
C ASP A 136 19.03 29.59 26.51
N ALA A 137 18.66 28.46 27.12
CA ALA A 137 18.61 27.17 26.44
C ALA A 137 17.50 27.13 25.38
N GLN A 138 17.87 26.90 24.11
CA GLN A 138 16.92 26.76 23.00
C GLN A 138 16.36 25.34 22.88
N GLY A 139 17.16 24.34 23.28
CA GLY A 139 16.87 22.93 23.14
C GLY A 139 17.75 22.08 24.04
N ILE A 140 17.45 20.78 24.09
CA ILE A 140 18.26 19.77 24.75
C ILE A 140 17.98 18.40 24.15
N SER A 141 18.98 17.52 24.15
CA SER A 141 18.87 16.15 23.68
C SER A 141 19.99 15.28 24.24
N TYR A 142 19.80 13.97 24.19
CA TYR A 142 20.86 13.04 24.60
C TYR A 142 21.88 12.82 23.48
N VAL A 143 23.16 13.00 23.78
CA VAL A 143 24.24 12.70 22.84
C VAL A 143 24.36 11.18 22.59
N LYS A 144 24.60 10.79 21.31
CA LYS A 144 24.74 9.38 20.88
C LYS A 144 23.54 8.50 21.22
N ALA A 145 22.34 9.08 21.22
CA ALA A 145 21.13 8.38 21.59
C ALA A 145 20.53 7.49 20.49
N LEU A 146 20.86 7.73 19.22
CA LEU A 146 20.45 6.87 18.11
C LEU A 146 20.96 5.43 18.34
N CYS A 147 20.11 4.42 18.07
CA CYS A 147 20.29 3.01 18.45
C CYS A 147 20.34 2.67 19.95
N SER A 148 20.27 3.63 20.87
CA SER A 148 20.38 3.35 22.31
C SER A 148 19.26 2.44 22.81
N THR A 149 19.62 1.39 23.57
CA THR A 149 18.66 0.50 24.24
C THR A 149 17.88 1.19 25.37
N LYS A 150 18.34 2.37 25.82
CA LYS A 150 17.71 3.16 26.89
C LYS A 150 16.53 4.03 26.42
N GLN A 151 16.11 3.91 25.15
CA GLN A 151 15.02 4.70 24.55
C GLN A 151 15.17 6.22 24.68
N ARG A 152 16.43 6.69 24.69
CA ARG A 152 16.78 8.12 24.82
C ARG A 152 16.89 8.87 23.50
N ASN A 153 16.46 8.23 22.40
CA ASN A 153 16.51 8.72 21.02
C ASN A 153 15.49 9.85 20.79
N PHE A 154 15.64 10.92 21.56
CA PHE A 154 14.81 12.10 21.47
C PHE A 154 15.53 13.39 21.86
N GLY A 155 14.91 14.50 21.47
CA GLY A 155 15.28 15.86 21.85
C GLY A 155 14.06 16.77 22.03
N ILE A 156 14.33 17.98 22.50
CA ILE A 156 13.35 19.05 22.73
C ILE A 156 13.89 20.33 22.11
N THR A 157 13.06 21.10 21.42
CA THR A 157 13.42 22.46 20.95
C THR A 157 12.26 23.42 21.20
N SER A 158 12.56 24.58 21.79
CA SER A 158 11.61 25.68 21.92
C SER A 158 11.70 26.64 20.74
N LEU A 159 10.57 27.22 20.34
CA LEU A 159 10.51 28.38 19.45
C LEU A 159 10.74 29.71 20.22
N PHE A 160 10.66 29.71 21.55
CA PHE A 160 10.80 30.90 22.40
C PHE A 160 12.09 30.84 23.23
N ASN A 161 12.88 31.92 23.21
CA ASN A 161 14.15 32.02 23.95
C ASN A 161 14.51 33.49 24.20
N ASN A 162 15.11 33.79 25.37
CA ASN A 162 15.59 35.12 25.75
C ASN A 162 14.50 36.20 25.58
N GLY A 163 13.36 35.98 26.23
CA GLY A 163 12.21 36.87 26.29
C GLY A 163 11.44 37.07 24.98
N LYS A 164 11.72 36.30 23.91
CA LYS A 164 11.09 36.49 22.59
C LYS A 164 10.98 35.23 21.74
N GLU A 165 10.12 35.30 20.74
CA GLU A 165 10.08 34.34 19.64
C GLU A 165 11.39 34.38 18.85
N SER A 166 11.94 33.19 18.56
CA SER A 166 13.17 33.04 17.78
C SER A 166 12.87 33.12 16.28
N PRO A 167 13.69 33.81 15.47
CA PRO A 167 13.57 33.76 14.01
C PRO A 167 13.61 32.31 13.51
N TYR A 168 12.82 32.01 12.48
CA TYR A 168 12.66 30.64 11.97
C TYR A 168 14.00 29.95 11.66
N GLU A 169 14.98 30.67 11.10
CA GLU A 169 16.30 30.08 10.80
C GLU A 169 17.08 29.71 12.06
N GLN A 170 16.95 30.46 13.15
CA GLN A 170 17.58 30.13 14.43
C GLN A 170 16.90 28.90 15.06
N TYR A 171 15.56 28.88 15.05
CA TYR A 171 14.78 27.77 15.56
C TYR A 171 15.04 26.46 14.78
N ALA A 172 15.09 26.53 13.45
CA ALA A 172 15.41 25.40 12.61
C ALA A 172 16.87 24.95 12.74
N THR A 173 17.82 25.87 12.99
CA THR A 173 19.21 25.51 13.33
C THR A 173 19.26 24.74 14.65
N ALA A 174 18.52 25.18 15.67
CA ALA A 174 18.47 24.50 16.97
C ALA A 174 17.82 23.11 16.88
N PHE A 175 16.73 22.96 16.11
CA PHE A 175 16.15 21.64 15.84
C PHE A 175 17.18 20.67 15.23
N VAL A 176 17.94 21.13 14.22
CA VAL A 176 18.98 20.31 13.57
C VAL A 176 20.19 20.07 14.47
N HIS A 177 20.52 20.99 15.38
CA HIS A 177 21.55 20.83 16.41
C HIS A 177 21.22 19.69 17.36
N GLU A 178 20.00 19.64 17.89
CA GLU A 178 19.56 18.54 18.76
C GLU A 178 19.53 17.18 18.04
N LEU A 179 19.14 17.16 16.76
CA LEU A 179 19.31 15.96 15.94
C LEU A 179 20.79 15.57 15.83
N GLY A 180 21.70 16.53 15.64
CA GLY A 180 23.15 16.30 15.61
C GLY A 180 23.69 15.64 16.87
N HIS A 181 23.25 16.08 18.05
CA HIS A 181 23.54 15.43 19.33
C HIS A 181 23.04 13.98 19.39
N ASN A 182 21.75 13.74 19.11
CA ASN A 182 21.16 12.40 19.04
C ASN A 182 21.95 11.47 18.09
N PHE A 183 22.46 12.01 16.98
CA PHE A 183 23.29 11.31 16.00
C PHE A 183 24.78 11.21 16.37
N GLY A 184 25.24 11.89 17.43
CA GLY A 184 26.52 11.63 18.09
C GLY A 184 27.54 12.77 18.10
N ALA A 185 27.17 13.99 17.70
CA ALA A 185 28.02 15.17 17.88
C ALA A 185 28.00 15.70 19.32
N ASN A 186 29.13 16.22 19.80
CA ASN A 186 29.20 17.13 20.95
C ASN A 186 29.25 18.57 20.42
N HIS A 187 29.34 19.58 21.30
CA HIS A 187 29.57 20.94 20.85
C HIS A 187 30.95 21.11 20.18
N ASP A 188 31.00 21.89 19.10
CA ASP A 188 32.24 22.14 18.35
C ASP A 188 33.29 22.87 19.21
N ASP A 189 32.87 23.81 20.06
CA ASP A 189 33.74 24.56 20.98
C ASP A 189 34.18 23.77 22.21
N GLU A 190 33.48 22.70 22.60
CA GLU A 190 33.89 21.80 23.69
C GLU A 190 34.98 20.81 23.26
N VAL A 191 35.04 20.47 21.97
CA VAL A 191 35.99 19.49 21.42
C VAL A 191 37.17 20.13 20.68
N ASN A 192 37.36 21.45 20.82
CA ASN A 192 38.37 22.25 20.10
C ASN A 192 38.26 22.16 18.56
N CYS A 193 37.05 22.07 18.02
CA CYS A 193 36.81 22.13 16.58
C CYS A 193 36.71 23.59 16.07
N ASN A 194 36.63 23.75 14.75
CA ASN A 194 36.25 25.02 14.14
C ASN A 194 34.84 25.41 14.59
N THR A 195 34.73 26.56 15.25
CA THR A 195 33.47 27.12 15.76
C THR A 195 32.66 27.82 14.67
N ASN A 196 31.46 28.26 15.02
CA ASN A 196 30.48 28.88 14.10
C ASN A 196 29.90 27.92 13.04
N TYR A 197 29.62 26.67 13.43
CA TYR A 197 28.83 25.70 12.66
C TYR A 197 27.58 25.31 13.46
N ILE A 198 26.74 24.41 12.93
CA ILE A 198 25.50 23.97 13.59
C ILE A 198 25.71 23.55 15.04
N MET A 199 26.77 22.79 15.35
CA MET A 199 27.01 22.24 16.69
C MET A 199 27.80 23.19 17.62
N ASN A 200 27.89 24.48 17.31
CA ASN A 200 28.45 25.45 18.25
C ASN A 200 27.49 25.63 19.45
N SER A 201 27.98 25.62 20.69
CA SER A 201 27.17 25.71 21.93
C SER A 201 26.25 26.93 22.01
N LYS A 202 26.57 27.98 21.24
CA LYS A 202 25.74 29.17 21.05
C LYS A 202 25.43 29.36 19.57
N TYR A 203 24.19 29.76 19.27
CA TYR A 203 23.78 30.03 17.89
C TYR A 203 24.69 31.06 17.20
N THR A 204 25.12 30.73 15.98
CA THR A 204 25.93 31.60 15.13
C THR A 204 25.25 31.83 13.79
N LYS A 205 25.48 32.99 13.16
CA LYS A 205 24.91 33.29 11.84
C LYS A 205 25.75 32.70 10.69
N THR A 206 27.06 32.62 10.89
CA THR A 206 28.01 31.97 9.98
C THR A 206 27.81 30.45 10.01
N ASN A 207 28.00 29.78 8.87
CA ASN A 207 27.85 28.33 8.63
C ASN A 207 26.70 27.57 9.33
N ARG A 208 25.63 28.25 9.76
CA ARG A 208 24.44 27.69 10.43
C ARG A 208 23.67 26.60 9.66
N ASN A 209 24.02 26.38 8.39
CA ASN A 209 23.46 25.35 7.53
C ASN A 209 24.42 24.17 7.31
N PHE A 210 25.59 24.14 7.97
CA PHE A 210 26.64 23.13 7.78
C PHE A 210 27.14 22.57 9.11
N PHE A 211 27.48 21.28 9.11
CA PHE A 211 28.25 20.70 10.21
C PHE A 211 29.74 21.02 10.06
N SER A 212 30.45 21.15 11.19
CA SER A 212 31.92 21.14 11.19
C SER A 212 32.43 19.75 10.78
N ASP A 213 33.71 19.63 10.40
CA ASP A 213 34.26 18.33 10.03
C ASP A 213 34.39 17.38 11.24
N CYS A 214 34.58 17.90 12.47
CA CYS A 214 34.56 17.09 13.68
C CYS A 214 33.16 16.54 13.96
N SER A 215 32.14 17.38 13.80
CA SER A 215 30.73 16.99 13.93
C SER A 215 30.35 15.91 12.90
N LYS A 216 30.73 16.08 11.63
CA LYS A 216 30.52 15.04 10.59
C LYS A 216 31.20 13.72 10.94
N GLN A 217 32.45 13.75 11.41
CA GLN A 217 33.19 12.55 11.79
C GLN A 217 32.54 11.84 12.98
N SER A 218 32.15 12.56 14.03
CA SER A 218 31.51 11.97 15.21
C SER A 218 30.14 11.35 14.89
N ILE A 219 29.35 12.03 14.06
CA ILE A 219 28.06 11.52 13.58
C ILE A 219 28.24 10.27 12.72
N LYS A 220 29.10 10.32 11.68
CA LYS A 220 29.35 9.15 10.82
C LYS A 220 29.86 7.96 11.64
N ALA A 221 30.80 8.16 12.56
CA ALA A 221 31.31 7.09 13.43
C ALA A 221 30.21 6.47 14.31
N HIS A 222 29.36 7.28 14.94
CA HIS A 222 28.22 6.78 15.73
C HIS A 222 27.19 6.05 14.86
N MET A 223 26.89 6.55 13.65
CA MET A 223 26.05 5.83 12.70
C MET A 223 26.65 4.48 12.30
N THR A 224 27.94 4.41 11.98
CA THR A 224 28.62 3.14 11.65
C THR A 224 28.57 2.14 12.82
N GLU A 225 28.66 2.59 14.07
CA GLU A 225 28.49 1.74 15.26
C GLU A 225 27.02 1.29 15.43
N CYS A 226 26.11 2.25 15.38
CA CYS A 226 24.66 2.06 15.48
C CYS A 226 24.18 0.97 14.49
N PHE A 227 24.46 1.10 13.20
CA PHE A 227 24.02 0.14 12.17
C PHE A 227 24.59 -1.28 12.33
N LYS A 228 25.74 -1.45 13.01
CA LYS A 228 26.30 -2.79 13.33
C LYS A 228 25.48 -3.49 14.42
N VAL A 229 24.89 -2.73 15.35
CA VAL A 229 24.13 -3.26 16.50
C VAL A 229 22.65 -3.40 16.14
N LYS A 230 22.07 -2.39 15.47
CA LYS A 230 20.66 -2.29 15.13
C LYS A 230 20.52 -1.31 13.97
N SER A 231 19.72 -1.61 12.94
CA SER A 231 19.36 -0.56 11.98
C SER A 231 18.55 0.53 12.72
N PRO A 232 19.03 1.78 12.86
CA PRO A 232 18.22 2.86 13.46
C PRO A 232 17.03 3.20 12.56
N ILE A 233 17.25 3.01 11.28
CA ILE A 233 16.24 3.04 10.23
C ILE A 233 15.33 1.86 10.45
N LYS A 234 14.10 2.15 10.85
CA LYS A 234 13.04 1.18 10.65
C LYS A 234 12.76 1.10 9.17
N LEU A 235 13.20 -0.01 8.58
CA LEU A 235 12.58 -0.58 7.38
C LEU A 235 11.15 -1.07 7.72
N ASN A 236 10.34 -0.19 8.28
CA ASN A 236 8.95 -0.18 7.88
C ASN A 236 8.99 0.24 6.41
N GLN A 237 8.62 -0.69 5.54
CA GLN A 237 7.77 -0.31 4.41
C GLN A 237 6.56 0.39 5.04
N SER A 238 6.69 1.69 5.28
CA SER A 238 5.56 2.51 5.68
C SER A 238 4.54 2.32 4.60
N ALA A 239 3.36 1.94 5.03
CA ALA A 239 2.23 1.73 4.16
C ALA A 239 1.92 3.06 3.44
N PHE A 240 2.53 3.30 2.29
CA PHE A 240 2.36 4.55 1.55
C PHE A 240 0.96 4.51 0.96
N CYS A 241 0.02 5.26 1.52
CA CYS A 241 -1.34 5.29 1.00
C CYS A 241 -1.32 5.85 -0.42
N GLY A 242 -1.73 5.03 -1.39
CA GLY A 242 -1.80 5.37 -2.79
C GLY A 242 -0.60 4.95 -3.65
N ASN A 243 0.12 3.88 -3.29
CA ASN A 243 1.18 3.28 -4.12
C ASN A 243 0.70 2.10 -4.99
N GLU A 244 -0.60 1.77 -4.99
CA GLU A 244 -1.18 0.64 -5.73
C GLU A 244 -0.55 -0.74 -5.39
N SER A 245 0.10 -0.88 -4.23
CA SER A 245 0.76 -2.14 -3.82
C SER A 245 -0.20 -3.34 -3.75
N GLY A 246 -1.52 -3.08 -3.59
CA GLY A 246 -2.58 -4.09 -3.49
C GLY A 246 -2.52 -4.96 -2.23
N ASN A 247 -1.43 -4.86 -1.47
CA ASN A 247 -1.21 -5.54 -0.21
C ASN A 247 -1.55 -4.61 0.96
N VAL A 248 -2.15 -5.19 2.00
CA VAL A 248 -2.45 -4.48 3.25
C VAL A 248 -1.15 -4.30 4.04
N GLU A 249 -0.53 -3.14 3.85
CA GLU A 249 0.65 -2.71 4.59
C GLU A 249 0.21 -1.95 5.87
N GLY A 250 0.83 -2.26 7.02
CA GLY A 250 0.66 -1.51 8.27
C GLY A 250 -0.79 -1.41 8.77
N PHE A 251 -1.23 -0.18 9.07
CA PHE A 251 -2.57 0.13 9.60
C PHE A 251 -3.64 0.41 8.53
N LYS A 252 -3.27 0.34 7.23
CA LYS A 252 -4.26 0.49 6.15
C LYS A 252 -5.31 -0.61 6.22
N GLN A 253 -6.45 -0.36 5.63
CA GLN A 253 -7.46 -1.37 5.37
C GLN A 253 -7.42 -1.85 3.91
N CYS A 254 -7.05 -0.97 2.98
CA CYS A 254 -6.94 -1.20 1.55
C CYS A 254 -5.94 -0.21 0.92
N ASP A 255 -5.56 -0.41 -0.35
CA ASP A 255 -4.87 0.62 -1.14
C ASP A 255 -5.24 0.47 -2.62
N CYS A 256 -5.75 1.54 -3.24
CA CYS A 256 -6.21 1.54 -4.62
C CYS A 256 -5.49 2.59 -5.51
N GLY A 257 -4.46 3.26 -5.00
CA GLY A 257 -3.78 4.34 -5.72
C GLY A 257 -4.04 5.75 -5.16
N PRO A 258 -3.39 6.78 -5.72
CA PRO A 258 -3.16 8.06 -5.05
C PRO A 258 -4.38 9.01 -4.98
N GLU A 259 -5.41 8.78 -5.80
CA GLU A 259 -6.57 9.66 -5.95
C GLU A 259 -7.78 8.93 -6.56
N ASP A 260 -9.00 9.46 -6.35
CA ASP A 260 -10.27 8.89 -6.86
C ASP A 260 -10.28 8.62 -8.38
N SER A 261 -9.56 9.41 -9.18
CA SER A 261 -9.39 9.24 -10.63
C SER A 261 -8.70 7.95 -11.03
N VAL A 262 -7.88 7.41 -10.13
CA VAL A 262 -7.01 6.24 -10.33
C VAL A 262 -7.53 5.03 -9.55
N CYS A 263 -8.21 5.27 -8.42
CA CYS A 263 -8.80 4.24 -7.56
C CYS A 263 -9.87 3.37 -8.27
N ALA A 264 -9.45 2.19 -8.74
CA ALA A 264 -10.36 1.23 -9.37
C ALA A 264 -11.20 0.40 -8.36
N ASP A 265 -10.73 0.27 -7.12
CA ASP A 265 -11.45 -0.45 -6.06
C ASP A 265 -12.55 0.41 -5.44
N ARG A 266 -13.80 0.11 -5.80
CA ARG A 266 -15.01 0.78 -5.28
C ARG A 266 -15.25 0.58 -3.78
N CYS A 267 -14.44 -0.21 -3.10
CA CYS A 267 -14.50 -0.43 -1.66
C CYS A 267 -13.40 0.28 -0.88
N CYS A 268 -12.46 0.94 -1.55
CA CYS A 268 -11.35 1.63 -0.91
C CYS A 268 -11.47 3.15 -1.03
N TYR A 269 -11.09 3.87 0.03
CA TYR A 269 -10.88 5.31 -0.03
C TYR A 269 -9.40 5.62 -0.35
N PRO A 270 -9.07 6.28 -1.47
CA PRO A 270 -7.71 6.74 -1.74
C PRO A 270 -7.31 7.93 -0.84
N PRO A 271 -6.04 8.36 -0.82
CA PRO A 271 -5.58 9.51 -0.03
C PRO A 271 -6.27 10.83 -0.41
N LYS A 272 -6.54 11.01 -1.71
CA LYS A 272 -7.19 12.19 -2.25
C LYS A 272 -8.58 11.83 -2.78
N LEU A 273 -9.59 12.16 -1.98
CA LEU A 273 -10.99 12.08 -2.37
C LEU A 273 -11.35 13.23 -3.31
N ASN A 274 -12.28 12.96 -4.23
CA ASN A 274 -12.91 13.97 -5.07
C ASN A 274 -13.65 14.99 -4.19
N PRO A 275 -13.55 16.31 -4.43
CA PRO A 275 -14.25 17.33 -3.64
C PRO A 275 -15.78 17.21 -3.67
N ASN A 276 -16.36 16.45 -4.61
CA ASN A 276 -17.79 16.15 -4.68
C ASN A 276 -18.17 14.83 -3.96
N SER A 277 -17.22 14.16 -3.28
CA SER A 277 -17.47 12.93 -2.54
C SER A 277 -18.31 13.20 -1.28
N THR A 278 -19.35 12.40 -1.07
CA THR A 278 -20.24 12.50 0.10
C THR A 278 -19.58 12.11 1.42
N ASN A 279 -18.33 11.60 1.39
CA ASN A 279 -17.61 11.07 2.54
C ASN A 279 -16.25 11.78 2.76
N MET A 280 -16.21 13.13 2.73
CA MET A 280 -14.96 13.91 2.97
C MET A 280 -14.28 13.66 4.34
N LEU A 281 -14.98 13.00 5.28
CA LEU A 281 -14.45 12.60 6.60
C LEU A 281 -13.98 11.14 6.65
N ALA A 282 -13.93 10.43 5.51
CA ALA A 282 -13.44 9.07 5.46
C ALA A 282 -11.93 9.00 5.75
N ALA A 283 -11.51 7.93 6.42
CA ALA A 283 -10.09 7.67 6.65
C ALA A 283 -9.40 7.27 5.32
N PRO A 284 -8.29 7.92 4.94
CA PRO A 284 -7.44 7.50 3.84
C PRO A 284 -7.05 6.02 3.94
N CYS A 285 -7.10 5.29 2.83
CA CYS A 285 -6.85 3.84 2.78
C CYS A 285 -7.77 3.00 3.70
N GLY A 286 -8.98 3.51 3.96
CA GLY A 286 -10.05 2.86 4.73
C GLY A 286 -11.08 2.12 3.86
N TRP A 287 -11.73 1.09 4.41
CA TRP A 287 -12.86 0.42 3.76
C TRP A 287 -14.13 1.30 3.78
N ILE A 288 -14.88 1.30 2.68
CA ILE A 288 -16.26 1.81 2.66
C ILE A 288 -17.16 0.89 3.50
N LYS A 289 -17.93 1.46 4.46
CA LYS A 289 -18.80 0.67 5.34
C LYS A 289 -19.92 -0.01 4.53
N LYS A 290 -20.06 -1.34 4.71
CA LYS A 290 -20.87 -2.22 3.86
C LYS A 290 -22.33 -1.81 3.68
N LYS A 291 -22.62 -1.24 2.50
CA LYS A 291 -23.82 -1.59 1.71
C LYS A 291 -23.52 -1.67 0.21
N ASP A 292 -22.59 -0.86 -0.29
CA ASP A 292 -22.27 -0.76 -1.72
C ASP A 292 -21.16 -1.73 -2.19
N CYS A 293 -20.50 -2.42 -1.25
CA CYS A 293 -19.33 -3.27 -1.50
C CYS A 293 -19.61 -4.72 -1.93
N HIS A 294 -20.87 -5.12 -2.08
CA HIS A 294 -21.23 -6.47 -2.52
C HIS A 294 -22.25 -6.43 -3.66
N ASN A 295 -21.80 -6.06 -4.87
CA ASN A 295 -22.48 -6.47 -6.11
C ASN A 295 -21.63 -6.22 -7.38
N LEU A 296 -20.74 -7.15 -7.73
CA LEU A 296 -20.41 -7.48 -9.14
C LEU A 296 -19.55 -8.78 -9.25
N SER A 297 -20.15 -9.96 -9.22
CA SER A 297 -19.48 -11.20 -9.72
C SER A 297 -20.42 -12.36 -10.03
N ASN A 298 -21.43 -12.63 -9.18
CA ASN A 298 -22.18 -13.89 -9.26
C ASN A 298 -23.35 -13.91 -10.27
N VAL A 299 -23.80 -12.76 -10.77
CA VAL A 299 -24.96 -12.68 -11.68
C VAL A 299 -24.59 -13.15 -13.10
N ASN A 300 -23.49 -12.66 -13.67
CA ASN A 300 -23.10 -12.96 -15.05
C ASN A 300 -22.77 -14.44 -15.28
N VAL A 301 -22.12 -15.11 -14.33
CA VAL A 301 -21.75 -16.53 -14.48
C VAL A 301 -23.00 -17.41 -14.61
N PHE A 302 -24.00 -17.21 -13.75
CA PHE A 302 -25.23 -18.00 -13.77
C PHE A 302 -26.01 -17.85 -15.10
N PHE A 303 -26.17 -16.61 -15.60
CA PHE A 303 -26.84 -16.39 -16.88
C PHE A 303 -26.09 -16.99 -18.07
N VAL A 304 -24.75 -16.96 -18.09
CA VAL A 304 -23.95 -17.61 -19.14
C VAL A 304 -24.13 -19.13 -19.13
N PHE A 305 -24.09 -19.78 -17.96
CA PHE A 305 -24.37 -21.22 -17.84
C PHE A 305 -25.80 -21.58 -18.26
N LEU A 306 -26.78 -20.75 -17.95
CA LEU A 306 -28.19 -20.96 -18.29
C LEU A 306 -28.42 -20.86 -19.81
N ILE A 307 -27.81 -19.86 -20.47
CA ILE A 307 -27.84 -19.71 -21.94
C ILE A 307 -27.15 -20.90 -22.64
N ILE A 308 -25.96 -21.32 -22.16
CA ILE A 308 -25.25 -22.48 -22.71
C ILE A 308 -26.09 -23.76 -22.58
N SER A 309 -26.73 -23.97 -21.43
CA SER A 309 -27.59 -25.13 -21.18
C SER A 309 -28.81 -25.16 -22.10
N LEU A 310 -29.46 -24.02 -22.34
CA LEU A 310 -30.58 -23.90 -23.28
C LEU A 310 -30.15 -24.17 -24.73
N LEU A 311 -28.99 -23.65 -25.16
CA LEU A 311 -28.46 -23.90 -26.51
C LEU A 311 -28.13 -25.38 -26.72
N LEU A 312 -27.52 -26.05 -25.73
CA LEU A 312 -27.24 -27.49 -25.80
C LEU A 312 -28.53 -28.31 -25.85
N ALA A 313 -29.54 -27.98 -25.05
CA ALA A 313 -30.84 -28.64 -25.09
C ALA A 313 -31.52 -28.48 -26.47
N LEU A 314 -31.46 -27.28 -27.06
CA LEU A 314 -32.03 -27.01 -28.38
C LEU A 314 -31.28 -27.75 -29.50
N ILE A 315 -29.95 -27.86 -29.42
CA ILE A 315 -29.14 -28.69 -30.34
C ILE A 315 -29.55 -30.16 -30.24
N VAL A 316 -29.73 -30.71 -29.02
CA VAL A 316 -30.18 -32.10 -28.83
C VAL A 316 -31.59 -32.32 -29.41
N LEU A 317 -32.50 -31.36 -29.25
CA LEU A 317 -33.84 -31.42 -29.85
C LEU A 317 -33.79 -31.38 -31.38
N VAL A 318 -32.95 -30.53 -31.98
CA VAL A 318 -32.75 -30.47 -33.44
C VAL A 318 -32.13 -31.77 -33.98
N ILE A 319 -31.15 -32.35 -33.28
CA ILE A 319 -30.57 -33.65 -33.67
C ILE A 319 -31.65 -34.74 -33.63
N ARG A 320 -32.45 -34.82 -32.54
CA ARG A 320 -33.57 -35.77 -32.44
C ARG A 320 -34.65 -35.54 -33.49
N TRP A 321 -34.93 -34.29 -33.86
CA TRP A 321 -35.85 -33.96 -34.95
C TRP A 321 -35.31 -34.50 -36.28
N HIS A 322 -34.05 -34.20 -36.60
CA HIS A 322 -33.43 -34.59 -37.86
C HIS A 322 -33.27 -36.12 -37.98
N GLU A 323 -33.00 -36.81 -36.87
CA GLU A 323 -32.98 -38.26 -36.78
C GLU A 323 -34.38 -38.87 -37.01
N LYS A 324 -35.42 -38.26 -36.43
CA LYS A 324 -36.83 -38.63 -36.67
C LYS A 324 -37.27 -38.34 -38.11
N GLU A 325 -36.80 -37.27 -38.74
CA GLU A 325 -37.04 -36.99 -40.16
C GLU A 325 -36.33 -37.98 -41.09
N HIS A 326 -35.10 -38.41 -40.78
CA HIS A 326 -34.45 -39.49 -41.51
C HIS A 326 -35.20 -40.82 -41.37
N TYR A 327 -35.74 -41.12 -40.19
CA TYR A 327 -36.58 -42.30 -39.97
C TYR A 327 -37.86 -42.24 -40.82
N LEU A 328 -38.52 -41.07 -40.90
CA LEU A 328 -39.73 -40.87 -41.70
C LEU A 328 -39.47 -40.83 -43.21
N ARG A 329 -38.34 -40.27 -43.68
CA ARG A 329 -37.93 -40.32 -45.09
C ARG A 329 -37.57 -41.72 -45.57
N ASN A 330 -36.96 -42.55 -44.72
CA ASN A 330 -36.66 -43.94 -45.08
C ASN A 330 -37.92 -44.81 -45.20
N ILE A 331 -39.01 -44.46 -44.49
CA ILE A 331 -40.31 -45.14 -44.64
C ILE A 331 -41.02 -44.71 -45.94
N SER A 332 -40.93 -43.45 -46.36
CA SER A 332 -41.56 -42.99 -47.60
C SER A 332 -40.84 -43.42 -48.87
N SER A 333 -39.53 -43.72 -48.83
CA SER A 333 -38.79 -44.30 -49.97
C SER A 333 -39.01 -45.80 -50.17
N PHE A 334 -39.65 -46.52 -49.24
CA PHE A 334 -39.85 -47.97 -49.35
C PHE A 334 -41.14 -48.41 -50.07
N TYR A 335 -42.01 -47.47 -50.44
CA TYR A 335 -43.33 -47.75 -51.05
C TYR A 335 -43.42 -47.48 -52.57
N VAL A 336 -42.30 -47.18 -53.24
CA VAL A 336 -42.25 -46.99 -54.70
C VAL A 336 -41.10 -47.79 -55.30
N LEU A 337 -41.25 -49.11 -55.40
CA LEU A 337 -40.66 -50.01 -56.42
C LEU A 337 -40.86 -51.50 -56.06
N PHE A 338 -42.08 -52.04 -56.22
CA PHE A 338 -42.29 -53.48 -56.47
C PHE A 338 -43.66 -53.73 -57.13
N LEU A 339 -43.75 -53.46 -58.44
CA LEU A 339 -44.73 -54.10 -59.31
C LEU A 339 -44.04 -55.30 -59.99
N PRO A 340 -44.47 -56.55 -59.77
CA PRO A 340 -43.88 -57.70 -60.44
C PRO A 340 -44.41 -57.83 -61.87
N ARG A 341 -43.51 -57.94 -62.86
CA ARG A 341 -43.84 -58.39 -64.23
C ARG A 341 -43.21 -59.76 -64.50
N LYS A 342 -43.86 -60.50 -65.40
CA LYS A 342 -44.00 -61.97 -65.44
C LYS A 342 -42.96 -62.67 -66.33
N GLN A 343 -42.95 -64.02 -66.26
CA GLN A 343 -42.55 -65.02 -67.29
C GLN A 343 -41.04 -65.33 -67.44
N ASP A 344 -40.56 -66.56 -67.76
CA ASP A 344 -41.12 -67.89 -68.19
C ASP A 344 -40.12 -69.02 -67.73
N SER A 345 -40.28 -70.36 -67.93
CA SER A 345 -41.38 -71.35 -67.88
C SER A 345 -40.79 -72.81 -67.99
N CYS A 346 -41.60 -73.88 -67.77
CA CYS A 346 -41.32 -75.33 -67.99
C CYS A 346 -40.24 -76.02 -67.09
N PHE A 347 -40.34 -77.25 -66.56
CA PHE A 347 -41.28 -78.41 -66.54
C PHE A 347 -41.27 -79.01 -65.09
N GLY A 348 -42.02 -80.04 -64.65
CA GLY A 348 -42.99 -80.96 -65.26
C GLY A 348 -43.41 -82.12 -64.30
N GLU A 349 -44.17 -83.08 -64.84
CA GLU A 349 -44.51 -84.45 -64.36
C GLU A 349 -45.18 -84.79 -62.99
N ASN A 350 -46.41 -85.29 -63.16
CA ASN A 350 -47.08 -86.45 -62.53
C ASN A 350 -48.26 -86.18 -61.58
N ALA A 351 -49.36 -86.89 -61.89
CA ALA A 351 -50.72 -86.66 -61.42
C ALA A 351 -51.27 -87.94 -60.71
N PRO A 352 -52.59 -88.12 -60.53
CA PRO A 352 -53.28 -87.73 -59.29
C PRO A 352 -53.97 -88.92 -58.61
N LEU A 353 -54.61 -88.71 -57.46
CA LEU A 353 -55.67 -89.59 -56.96
C LEU A 353 -56.77 -88.84 -56.17
N SER A 354 -58.00 -89.36 -56.28
CA SER A 354 -59.29 -88.89 -55.73
C SER A 354 -59.29 -88.57 -54.23
N VAL A 355 -59.89 -87.48 -53.74
CA VAL A 355 -61.35 -87.17 -53.63
C VAL A 355 -62.12 -88.14 -52.71
N ASN A 356 -62.51 -87.63 -51.53
CA ASN A 356 -63.75 -87.88 -50.75
C ASN A 356 -63.56 -87.39 -49.28
N ASN A 357 -64.57 -86.95 -48.50
CA ASN A 357 -65.89 -86.38 -48.78
C ASN A 357 -66.49 -85.83 -47.46
N GLY A 358 -67.19 -84.69 -47.46
CA GLY A 358 -67.97 -84.16 -46.31
C GLY A 358 -67.18 -83.77 -45.03
N THR A 359 -67.76 -83.11 -44.03
CA THR A 359 -69.08 -82.46 -43.90
C THR A 359 -69.04 -81.45 -42.74
N ASP A 360 -69.97 -80.50 -42.71
CA ASP A 360 -70.05 -79.42 -41.71
C ASP A 360 -70.19 -79.89 -40.25
N LYS A 361 -69.82 -79.00 -39.31
CA LYS A 361 -70.78 -78.55 -38.28
C LYS A 361 -70.37 -77.23 -37.61
N LEU A 362 -71.43 -76.51 -37.21
CA LEU A 362 -71.48 -75.26 -36.46
C LEU A 362 -70.64 -75.27 -35.18
#